data_AF-A0A9X1SD37-F1
#
_entry.id   AF-A0A9X1SD37-F1
#
_cell.length_a   1.000
_cell.length_b   1.000
_cell.length_c   1.000
_cell.angle_alpha   90.00
_cell.angle_beta   90.00
_cell.angle_gamma   90.00
#
_symmetry.space_group_name_H-M   'P 1'
#
loop_
_entity.id
_entity.type
_entity.pdbx_description
1 polymer ?
#
loop_
_entity_poly.entity_id
_entity_poly.type
_entity_poly.pdbx_seq_one_letter_code
_entity_poly.pdbx_strand_id
1 'polypeptide(L)' 'MTAEVRKRPGRKSKGDRKFFGFRIATERADIVNDIAAAEGYKYVSDWVASVIEDRIENTDLSAINRQEELPIGRIA' A
#
# COMPACT_ATOMS: atom_id res chain seq x y z
N MET A 1 0.65 36.25 -25.67
CA MET A 1 0.60 35.81 -24.26
C MET A 1 0.91 34.32 -24.23
N THR A 2 2.13 33.96 -23.87
CA THR A 2 2.62 32.58 -23.84
C THR A 2 2.28 31.97 -22.49
N ALA A 3 1.42 30.96 -22.47
CA ALA A 3 1.05 30.26 -21.24
C ALA A 3 2.24 29.42 -20.74
N GLU A 4 2.89 29.85 -19.67
CA GLU A 4 3.85 29.03 -18.95
C GLU A 4 3.12 27.86 -18.28
N VAL A 5 3.23 26.68 -18.89
CA VAL A 5 2.78 25.43 -18.29
C VAL A 5 3.69 25.14 -17.10
N ARG A 6 3.20 25.45 -15.88
CA ARG A 6 3.81 25.01 -14.63
C ARG A 6 3.89 23.47 -14.62
N LYS A 7 5.02 22.92 -15.07
CA LYS A 7 5.37 21.51 -14.82
C LYS A 7 5.56 21.38 -13.32
N ARG A 8 4.50 20.94 -12.61
CA ARG A 8 4.65 20.42 -11.25
C ARG A 8 5.75 19.36 -11.34
N PRO A 9 6.81 19.40 -10.51
CA PRO A 9 7.79 18.33 -10.49
C PRO A 9 7.04 17.08 -10.02
N GLY A 10 6.59 16.27 -10.99
CA GLY A 10 5.96 15.01 -10.70
C GLY A 10 6.96 14.18 -9.90
N ARG A 11 6.50 13.60 -8.79
CA ARG A 11 7.30 12.60 -8.07
C ARG A 11 7.72 11.54 -9.10
N LYS A 12 9.00 11.17 -9.14
CA LYS A 12 9.49 10.11 -10.05
C LYS A 12 8.54 8.91 -9.96
N SER A 13 8.13 8.41 -11.14
CA SER A 13 7.33 7.19 -11.24
C SER A 13 7.98 6.12 -10.38
N LYS A 14 7.23 5.57 -9.43
CA LYS A 14 7.73 4.56 -8.50
C LYS A 14 7.57 3.12 -9.04
N GLY A 15 7.51 2.95 -10.36
CA GLY A 15 7.27 1.67 -11.03
C GLY A 15 5.81 1.20 -10.97
N ASP A 16 5.57 -0.05 -11.36
CA ASP A 16 4.25 -0.68 -11.37
C ASP A 16 3.72 -0.83 -9.95
N ARG A 17 2.60 -0.17 -9.65
CA ARG A 17 1.97 -0.16 -8.33
C ARG A 17 0.46 -0.23 -8.47
N LYS A 18 -0.18 -1.00 -7.59
CA LYS A 18 -1.62 -0.98 -7.42
C LYS A 18 -1.99 0.02 -6.33
N PHE A 19 -3.05 0.80 -6.57
CA PHE A 19 -3.62 1.68 -5.55
C PHE A 19 -4.49 0.86 -4.60
N PHE A 20 -4.24 1.00 -3.30
CA PHE A 20 -5.08 0.47 -2.23
C PHE A 20 -5.59 1.62 -1.39
N GLY A 21 -6.91 1.78 -1.33
CA GLY A 21 -7.57 2.82 -0.56
C GLY A 21 -8.72 2.25 0.24
N PHE A 22 -8.87 2.72 1.48
CA PHE A 22 -9.96 2.36 2.38
C PHE A 22 -10.35 3.56 3.23
N ARG A 23 -11.54 3.51 3.83
CA ARG A 23 -12.03 4.54 4.74
C ARG A 23 -11.80 4.10 6.18
N ILE A 24 -11.36 5.04 7.01
CA ILE A 24 -11.25 4.89 8.47
C ILE A 24 -11.99 6.04 9.14
N ALA A 25 -12.31 5.88 10.43
CA ALA A 25 -12.89 6.95 11.22
C ALA A 25 -11.95 8.18 11.23
N THR A 26 -12.52 9.38 11.14
CA THR A 26 -11.76 10.65 11.05
C THR A 26 -10.74 10.78 12.18
N GLU A 27 -11.16 10.52 13.42
CA GLU A 27 -10.28 10.55 14.60
C GLU A 27 -9.04 9.64 14.44
N ARG A 28 -9.20 8.46 13.82
CA ARG A 28 -8.09 7.55 13.56
C ARG A 28 -7.20 8.03 12.42
N ALA A 29 -7.77 8.70 11.43
CA ALA A 29 -6.99 9.30 10.34
C ALA A 29 -6.09 10.43 10.87
N ASP A 30 -6.59 11.24 11.81
CA ASP A 30 -5.81 12.30 12.44
C ASP A 30 -4.64 11.72 13.23
N ILE A 31 -4.89 10.70 14.07
CA ILE A 31 -3.83 9.98 14.80
C ILE A 31 -2.76 9.41 13.85
N VAL A 32 -3.17 8.83 12.71
CA VAL A 32 -2.24 8.30 11.71
C VAL A 32 -1.36 9.41 11.12
N ASN A 33 -1.91 10.60 10.88
CA ASN A 33 -1.10 11.74 10.44
C ASN A 33 -0.06 12.14 11.48
N ASP A 34 -0.46 12.19 12.76
CA ASP A 34 0.44 12.57 13.86
C ASP A 34 1.58 11.57 14.05
N ILE A 35 1.28 10.27 13.99
CA ILE A 35 2.29 9.21 14.08
C ILE A 35 3.28 9.31 12.91
N ALA A 36 2.77 9.41 11.68
CA ALA A 36 3.63 9.51 10.50
C ALA A 36 4.57 10.73 10.59
N ALA A 37 4.06 11.88 11.05
CA ALA A 37 4.87 13.09 11.25
C ALA A 37 5.91 12.90 12.36
N ALA A 38 5.54 12.29 13.49
CA ALA A 38 6.45 12.01 14.60
C ALA A 38 7.60 11.05 14.21
N GLU A 39 7.32 10.09 13.33
CA GLU A 39 8.31 9.15 12.79
C GLU A 39 9.15 9.75 11.63
N GLY A 40 8.93 11.02 11.27
CA GLY A 40 9.71 11.74 10.26
C GLY A 40 9.25 11.52 8.82
N TYR A 41 8.08 10.92 8.60
CA TYR A 41 7.53 10.74 7.26
C TYR A 41 6.86 12.02 6.77
N LYS A 42 7.18 12.42 5.53
CA LYS A 42 6.55 13.57 4.87
C LYS A 42 5.11 13.30 4.42
N TYR A 43 4.78 12.04 4.14
CA TYR A 43 3.48 11.61 3.64
C TYR A 43 3.01 10.36 4.37
N VAL A 44 1.77 10.36 4.87
CA VAL A 44 1.13 9.19 5.49
C VAL A 44 1.21 7.96 4.59
N SER A 45 1.05 8.10 3.27
CA SER A 45 1.13 6.98 2.35
C SER A 45 2.49 6.27 2.35
N ASP A 46 3.57 7.01 2.62
CA ASP A 46 4.91 6.42 2.71
C ASP A 46 5.08 5.69 4.06
N TRP A 47 4.49 6.20 5.14
CA TRP A 47 4.43 5.50 6.44
C TRP A 47 3.58 4.23 6.38
N VAL A 48 2.37 4.30 5.83
CA VAL A 48 1.50 3.13 5.66
C VAL A 48 2.17 2.07 4.79
N ALA A 49 2.91 2.48 3.75
CA ALA A 49 3.66 1.53 2.92
C ALA A 49 4.73 0.78 3.73
N SER A 50 5.50 1.46 4.59
CA SER A 50 6.50 0.77 5.42
C SER A 50 5.88 -0.16 6.46
N VAL A 51 4.75 0.23 7.07
CA VAL A 51 4.01 -0.64 8.00
C VAL A 51 3.51 -1.91 7.29
N ILE A 52 3.02 -1.77 6.05
CA ILE A 52 2.56 -2.92 5.26
C ILE A 52 3.73 -3.80 4.84
N GLU A 53 4.86 -3.22 4.41
CA GLU A 53 6.07 -3.96 4.05
C GLU A 53 6.59 -4.78 5.24
N ASP A 54 6.75 -4.15 6.41
CA ASP A 54 7.15 -4.84 7.63
C ASP A 54 6.18 -5.96 8.00
N ARG A 55 4.86 -5.73 7.88
CA ARG A 55 3.87 -6.77 8.13
C ARG A 55 4.00 -7.93 7.15
N ILE A 56 4.25 -7.69 5.87
CA ILE A 56 4.43 -8.73 4.85
C ILE A 56 5.68 -9.56 5.15
N GLU A 57 6.81 -8.90 5.42
CA GLU A 57 8.09 -9.56 5.72
C GLU A 57 8.00 -10.47 6.95
N ASN A 58 7.20 -10.07 7.94
CA ASN A 58 7.03 -10.80 9.19
C ASN A 58 5.78 -11.69 9.23
N THR A 59 5.06 -11.87 8.11
CA THR A 59 3.90 -12.77 8.04
C THR A 59 4.28 -14.06 7.32
N ASP A 60 4.06 -15.20 7.98
CA ASP A 60 4.16 -16.50 7.31
C ASP A 60 2.98 -16.69 6.33
N LEU A 61 3.28 -16.55 5.04
CA LEU A 61 2.32 -16.69 3.96
C LEU A 61 2.06 -18.16 3.57
N SER A 62 2.85 -19.12 4.09
CA SER A 62 2.71 -20.53 3.73
C SER A 62 1.34 -21.10 4.13
N ALA A 63 0.75 -20.56 5.21
CA ALA A 63 -0.59 -20.91 5.66
C ALA A 63 -1.72 -20.35 4.78
N ILE A 64 -1.45 -19.33 3.95
CA ILE A 64 -2.46 -18.65 3.13
C ILE A 64 -2.66 -19.37 1.79
N ASN A 65 -1.65 -20.12 1.31
CA ASN A 65 -1.73 -20.87 0.06
C ASN A 65 -2.20 -22.32 0.28
N ARG A 66 -3.40 -22.51 0.84
CA ARG A 66 -4.10 -23.79 0.80
C ARG A 66 -5.00 -23.83 -0.43
N GLN A 67 -4.39 -23.91 -1.60
CA GLN A 67 -5.13 -24.39 -2.77
C GLN A 67 -5.31 -25.89 -2.55
N GLU A 68 -6.48 -26.30 -2.07
CA GLU A 68 -6.84 -27.72 -2.02
C GLU A 68 -6.71 -28.27 -3.44
N GLU A 69 -5.95 -29.36 -3.60
CA GLU A 69 -5.92 -30.10 -4.85
C GLU A 69 -7.37 -30.50 -5.16
N LEU A 70 -7.95 -29.89 -6.21
CA LEU A 70 -9.21 -30.38 -6.76
C LEU A 70 -8.98 -31.85 -7.10
N PRO A 71 -9.82 -32.78 -6.62
CA PRO A 71 -9.72 -34.16 -7.07
C PRO A 71 -9.99 -34.12 -8.57
N ILE A 72 -8.92 -34.24 -9.37
CA ILE A 72 -9.03 -34.58 -10.79
C ILE A 72 -9.50 -36.03 -10.77
N GLY A 73 -10.80 -36.21 -10.54
CA GLY A 73 -11.48 -37.47 -10.76
C GLY A 73 -11.13 -37.88 -12.18
N ARG A 74 -10.51 -39.06 -12.30
CA ARG A 74 -10.19 -39.67 -13.59
C ARG A 74 -11.42 -39.56 -14.47
N ILE A 75 -11.32 -38.79 -15.54
CA ILE A 75 -12.30 -38.84 -16.62
C ILE A 75 -12.31 -40.30 -17.08
N ALA A 76 -13.50 -40.90 -16.99
CA ALA A 76 -13.80 -42.29 -17.30
C ALA A 76 -13.43 -42.66 -18.74
#